data_AF-A0A9W4R6P5-F1
#
_entry.id   AF-A0A9W4R6P5-F1
#
_cell.length_a   1.000
_cell.length_b   1.000
_cell.length_c   1.000
_cell.angle_alpha   90.00
_cell.angle_beta   90.00
_cell.angle_gamma   90.00
#
_symmetry.space_group_name_H-M   'P 1'
#
loop_
_entity.id
_entity.type
_entity.pdbx_description
1 polymer ?
#
loop_
_entity_poly.entity_id
_entity_poly.type
_entity_poly.pdbx_seq_one_letter_code
_entity_poly.pdbx_strand_id
1 'polypeptide(L)'
;MTGSGPRPHRHRMLSWLLALAVLFLISEAAAAGEPAVALDPPRLAQAPEPLCFCWNDGRKIAEGSNSCIRTTQGRRLATCGRVVNMMSWQVTETPCPES
;
A
#
# COMPACT_ATOMS: atom_id res chain seq x y z
N MET A 1 30.42 47.16 58.08
CA MET A 1 31.57 46.42 57.51
C MET A 1 31.07 45.07 57.04
N THR A 2 31.04 44.89 55.73
CA THR A 2 30.67 43.68 55.00
C THR A 2 31.76 42.61 55.17
N GLY A 3 31.40 41.41 55.61
CA GLY A 3 32.29 40.25 55.71
C GLY A 3 31.69 39.05 54.99
N SER A 4 32.12 38.84 53.76
CA SER A 4 31.66 37.80 52.84
C SER A 4 32.50 36.52 52.95
N GLY A 5 31.83 35.35 53.02
CA GLY A 5 32.34 34.02 52.67
C GLY A 5 32.78 33.12 53.86
N PRO A 6 32.67 31.76 53.79
CA PRO A 6 32.42 30.93 52.61
C PRO A 6 31.18 30.00 52.78
N ARG A 7 30.24 29.97 51.82
CA ARG A 7 29.17 28.95 51.75
C ARG A 7 29.27 28.00 50.54
N PRO A 8 30.46 27.60 50.06
CA PRO A 8 30.59 26.78 48.86
C PRO A 8 29.85 25.45 49.02
N HIS A 9 29.79 24.90 50.24
CA HIS A 9 29.16 23.61 50.52
C HIS A 9 27.63 23.62 50.34
N ARG A 10 26.95 24.71 50.72
CA ARG A 10 25.49 24.83 50.58
C ARG A 10 25.08 25.00 49.13
N HIS A 11 25.80 25.81 48.38
CA HIS A 11 25.57 25.95 46.93
C HIS A 11 25.89 24.65 46.20
N ARG A 12 26.97 23.96 46.58
CA ARG A 12 27.35 22.66 46.01
C ARG A 12 26.31 21.58 46.27
N MET A 13 25.73 21.53 47.47
CA MET A 13 24.61 20.64 47.78
C MET A 13 23.35 20.98 46.99
N LEU A 14 22.99 22.26 46.88
CA LEU A 14 21.82 22.69 46.11
C LEU A 14 21.98 22.36 44.62
N SER A 15 23.18 22.56 44.05
CA SER A 15 23.51 22.19 42.68
C SER A 15 23.44 20.68 42.46
N TRP A 16 23.87 19.88 43.44
CA TRP A 16 23.74 18.42 43.38
C TRP A 16 22.29 17.96 43.41
N LEU A 17 21.45 18.54 44.26
CA LEU A 17 20.03 18.23 44.32
C LEU A 17 19.31 18.62 43.03
N LEU A 18 19.63 19.79 42.45
CA LEU A 18 19.12 20.20 41.14
C LEU A 18 19.58 19.27 40.03
N ALA A 19 20.85 18.87 40.01
CA ALA A 19 21.36 17.92 39.02
C ALA A 19 20.66 16.56 39.12
N LEU A 20 20.42 16.07 40.35
CA LEU A 20 19.68 14.83 40.58
C LEU A 20 18.21 14.93 40.15
N ALA A 21 17.55 16.06 40.43
CA ALA A 21 16.17 16.29 39.99
C ALA A 21 16.08 16.35 38.45
N VAL A 22 17.04 17.00 37.79
CA VAL A 22 17.12 17.06 36.33
C VAL A 22 17.37 15.66 35.75
N LEU A 23 18.31 14.89 36.32
CA LEU A 23 18.57 13.51 35.90
C LEU A 23 17.33 12.62 36.02
N PHE A 24 16.58 12.77 37.12
CA PHE A 24 15.35 12.00 37.34
C PHE A 24 14.27 12.32 36.30
N LEU A 25 14.09 13.61 35.96
CA LEU A 25 13.14 14.04 34.93
C LEU A 25 13.51 13.55 33.52
N ILE A 26 14.81 13.44 33.20
CA ILE A 26 15.26 12.95 31.88
C ILE A 26 15.04 11.43 31.76
N SER A 27 15.13 10.68 32.85
CA SER A 27 14.92 9.22 32.85
C SER A 27 13.48 8.81 32.50
N GLU A 28 12.47 9.59 32.89
CA GLU A 28 11.07 9.25 32.57
C GLU A 28 10.76 9.41 31.07
N ALA A 29 11.34 10.40 30.40
CA ALA A 29 11.12 10.63 28.97
C ALA A 29 11.67 9.50 28.07
N ALA A 30 12.68 8.77 28.53
CA ALA A 30 13.27 7.67 27.77
C ALA A 30 12.42 6.38 27.80
N ALA A 31 11.53 6.23 28.79
CA ALA A 31 10.73 5.02 28.97
C ALA A 31 9.41 5.01 28.16
N ALA A 32 9.02 6.15 27.59
CA ALA A 32 7.75 6.31 26.85
C ALA A 32 7.88 6.07 25.33
N GLY A 33 9.03 5.59 24.85
CA GLY A 33 9.20 5.23 23.44
C GLY A 33 8.52 3.92 23.12
N GLU A 34 7.32 3.97 22.54
CA GLU A 34 6.69 2.79 21.95
C GLU A 34 7.62 2.17 20.88
N PRO A 35 7.84 0.84 20.90
CA PRO A 35 8.72 0.19 19.94
C PRO A 35 8.14 0.33 18.53
N ALA A 36 8.99 0.70 17.57
CA ALA A 36 8.59 0.77 16.17
C ALA A 36 8.18 -0.63 15.68
N VAL A 37 6.88 -0.84 15.49
CA VAL A 37 6.34 -2.07 14.89
C VAL A 37 6.52 -1.98 13.38
N ALA A 38 7.16 -2.99 12.80
CA ALA A 38 7.26 -3.11 11.35
C ALA A 38 5.86 -3.33 10.76
N LEU A 39 5.47 -2.50 9.78
CA LEU A 39 4.24 -2.69 9.04
C LEU A 39 4.33 -3.97 8.20
N ASP A 40 3.21 -4.67 8.07
CA ASP A 40 3.13 -5.83 7.18
C ASP A 40 3.56 -5.45 5.75
N PRO A 41 4.28 -6.34 5.05
CA PRO A 41 4.66 -6.10 3.67
C PRO A 41 3.41 -5.87 2.80
N PRO A 42 3.49 -5.00 1.79
CA PRO A 42 2.35 -4.72 0.92
C PRO A 42 1.87 -6.01 0.28
N ARG A 43 0.59 -6.34 0.50
CA ARG A 43 -0.06 -7.49 -0.14
C ARG A 43 0.11 -7.30 -1.65
N LEU A 44 0.67 -8.30 -2.34
CA LEU A 44 0.78 -8.29 -3.79
C LEU A 44 -0.58 -7.92 -4.38
N ALA A 45 -0.67 -6.73 -4.97
CA ALA A 45 -1.88 -6.28 -5.63
C ALA A 45 -2.23 -7.37 -6.65
N GLN A 46 -3.47 -7.86 -6.59
CA GLN A 46 -3.98 -8.74 -7.63
C GLN A 46 -3.73 -8.02 -8.97
N ALA A 47 -3.11 -8.73 -9.93
CA ALA A 47 -2.73 -8.14 -11.21
C ALA A 47 -3.86 -7.25 -11.73
N PRO A 48 -3.58 -6.02 -12.20
CA PRO A 48 -4.62 -5.07 -12.55
C PRO A 48 -5.64 -5.74 -13.47
N GLU A 49 -6.89 -5.85 -13.03
CA GLU A 49 -7.92 -6.38 -13.92
C GLU A 49 -7.99 -5.46 -15.15
N PRO A 50 -8.08 -6.01 -16.37
CA PRO A 50 -8.16 -5.17 -17.56
C PRO A 50 -9.37 -4.25 -17.44
N LEU A 51 -9.16 -2.94 -17.57
CA LEU A 51 -10.22 -1.93 -17.40
C LEU A 51 -11.33 -2.06 -18.47
N CYS A 52 -10.95 -2.49 -19.68
CA CYS A 52 -11.85 -2.76 -20.80
C CYS A 52 -11.69 -4.22 -21.22
N PHE A 53 -12.74 -5.02 -21.00
CA PHE A 53 -12.68 -6.46 -21.22
C PHE A 53 -14.01 -7.06 -21.70
N CYS A 54 -13.92 -8.22 -22.31
CA CYS A 54 -15.04 -9.05 -22.70
C CYS A 54 -14.99 -10.36 -21.90
N TRP A 55 -16.15 -10.95 -21.62
CA TRP A 55 -16.23 -12.28 -20.99
C TRP A 55 -16.28 -13.38 -22.04
N ASN A 56 -15.45 -14.41 -21.88
CA ASN A 56 -15.58 -15.67 -22.60
C ASN A 56 -15.19 -16.84 -21.69
N ASP A 57 -16.02 -17.88 -21.63
CA ASP A 57 -15.75 -19.11 -20.86
C ASP A 57 -15.21 -18.88 -19.43
N GLY A 58 -15.79 -17.91 -18.71
CA GLY A 58 -15.40 -17.57 -17.33
C GLY A 58 -14.06 -16.83 -17.20
N ARG A 59 -13.52 -16.31 -18.31
CA ARG A 59 -12.30 -15.51 -18.33
C ARG A 59 -12.55 -14.10 -18.86
N LYS A 60 -11.84 -13.13 -18.28
CA LYS A 60 -11.76 -11.76 -18.79
C LYS A 60 -10.74 -11.70 -19.91
N ILE A 61 -11.17 -11.25 -21.08
CA ILE A 61 -10.36 -11.10 -22.28
C ILE A 61 -10.14 -9.61 -22.50
N ALA A 62 -8.88 -9.19 -22.61
CA ALA A 62 -8.54 -7.79 -22.80
C ALA A 62 -9.03 -7.27 -24.16
N GLU A 63 -9.33 -5.97 -24.22
CA GLU A 63 -9.57 -5.26 -25.48
C GLU A 63 -8.46 -5.53 -26.52
N GLY A 64 -8.84 -5.67 -27.79
CA GLY A 64 -7.95 -6.00 -28.90
C GLY A 64 -7.55 -7.47 -29.00
N SER A 65 -7.83 -8.29 -27.97
CA SER A 65 -7.54 -9.72 -28.01
C SER A 65 -8.62 -10.49 -28.77
N ASN A 66 -8.21 -11.58 -29.43
CA ASN A 66 -9.12 -12.48 -30.13
C ASN A 66 -9.52 -13.67 -29.26
N SER A 67 -10.77 -14.09 -29.34
CA SER A 67 -11.26 -15.30 -28.68
C SER A 67 -12.31 -16.02 -29.52
N CYS A 68 -12.37 -17.32 -29.33
CA CYS A 68 -13.38 -18.16 -29.96
C CYS A 68 -14.66 -18.15 -29.15
N ILE A 69 -15.72 -17.59 -29.71
CA ILE A 69 -17.02 -17.47 -29.04
C ILE A 69 -18.10 -18.29 -29.73
N ARG A 70 -19.16 -18.63 -28.99
CA ARG A 70 -20.34 -19.29 -29.55
C ARG A 70 -21.28 -18.24 -30.14
N THR A 71 -21.65 -18.42 -31.40
CA THR A 71 -22.61 -17.57 -32.11
C THR A 71 -23.74 -18.43 -32.69
N THR A 72 -24.76 -17.80 -33.28
CA THR A 72 -25.82 -18.49 -34.01
C THR A 72 -25.33 -19.24 -35.26
N GLN A 73 -24.16 -18.87 -35.78
CA GLN A 73 -23.53 -19.49 -36.95
C GLN A 73 -22.43 -20.50 -36.57
N GLY A 74 -22.41 -20.94 -35.31
CA GLY A 74 -21.38 -21.83 -34.76
C GLY A 74 -20.26 -21.07 -34.03
N ARG A 75 -19.15 -21.77 -33.73
CA ARG A 75 -17.98 -21.15 -33.09
C ARG A 75 -17.23 -20.29 -34.10
N ARG A 76 -17.08 -19.00 -33.78
CA ARG A 76 -16.38 -18.03 -34.63
C ARG A 76 -15.31 -17.30 -33.84
N LEU A 77 -14.27 -16.87 -34.55
CA LEU A 77 -13.28 -15.97 -33.98
C LEU A 77 -13.91 -14.58 -33.84
N ALA A 78 -13.73 -13.96 -32.69
CA ALA A 78 -14.20 -12.60 -32.44
C ALA A 78 -13.10 -11.78 -31.74
N THR A 79 -13.05 -10.49 -32.04
CA THR A 79 -12.15 -9.55 -31.37
C THR A 79 -12.91 -8.85 -30.25
N CYS A 80 -12.32 -8.77 -29.07
CA CYS A 80 -12.89 -7.99 -27.98
C CYS A 80 -12.67 -6.50 -28.26
N GLY A 81 -13.74 -5.73 -28.34
CA GLY A 81 -13.65 -4.30 -28.64
C GLY A 81 -14.90 -3.54 -28.23
N ARG A 82 -14.91 -2.25 -28.53
CA ARG A 82 -16.08 -1.41 -28.28
C ARG A 82 -17.10 -1.58 -29.41
N VAL A 83 -18.29 -2.05 -29.09
CA VAL A 83 -19.46 -2.09 -29.98
C VAL A 83 -20.55 -1.28 -29.29
N VAL A 84 -21.08 -0.25 -29.97
CA VAL A 84 -22.11 0.65 -29.41
C VAL A 84 -21.78 1.21 -28.02
N ASN A 85 -20.56 1.73 -27.86
CA ASN A 85 -20.05 2.32 -26.61
C ASN A 85 -19.89 1.36 -25.40
N MET A 86 -20.08 0.05 -25.60
CA MET A 86 -19.83 -0.97 -24.58
C MET A 86 -18.83 -2.02 -25.10
N MET A 87 -18.12 -2.66 -24.18
CA MET A 87 -17.24 -3.77 -24.52
C MET A 87 -18.08 -4.98 -24.94
N SER A 88 -17.85 -5.46 -26.14
CA SER A 88 -18.58 -6.59 -26.72
C SER A 88 -17.74 -7.28 -27.79
N TRP A 89 -18.23 -8.41 -28.26
CA TRP A 89 -17.58 -9.22 -29.27
C TRP A 89 -17.85 -8.70 -30.68
N GLN A 90 -16.79 -8.33 -31.40
CA GLN A 90 -16.84 -8.10 -32.83
C GLN A 90 -16.61 -9.45 -33.54
N VAL A 91 -17.71 -10.11 -33.91
CA VAL A 91 -17.68 -11.41 -34.58
C VAL A 91 -17.05 -11.25 -35.96
N THR A 92 -16.03 -12.06 -36.25
CA THR A 92 -15.41 -12.11 -37.58
C THR A 92 -16.02 -13.26 -38.39
N GLU A 93 -15.83 -13.22 -39.71
CA GLU A 93 -16.25 -14.32 -40.59
C GLU A 93 -15.33 -15.55 -40.43
N THR A 94 -14.17 -15.38 -39.82
CA THR A 94 -13.18 -16.45 -39.65
C THR A 94 -13.71 -17.54 -38.70
N PRO A 95 -13.78 -18.81 -39.14
CA PRO A 95 -14.10 -19.91 -38.25
C PRO A 95 -12.99 -20.10 -37.21
N CYS A 96 -13.35 -20.65 -36.05
CA CYS A 96 -12.33 -21.03 -35.07
C CYS A 96 -11.43 -22.14 -35.61
N PRO A 97 -10.10 -22.06 -35.40
CA PRO A 97 -9.21 -23.16 -35.76
C PRO A 97 -9.64 -24.43 -35.02
N GLU A 98 -9.60 -25.55 -35.72
CA GLU A 98 -9.70 -26.87 -35.12
C GLU A 98 -8.51 -27.08 -34.17
N SER A 99 -8.80 -27.66 -32.99
CA SER A 99 -7.86 -27.73 -31.86
C SER A 99 -6.92 -28.93 -31.98
#